data_AF-A0A4Y5SNE9-F1
#
_entry.id   AF-A0A4Y5SNE9-F1
#
_cell.length_a   1.000
_cell.length_b   1.000
_cell.length_c   1.000
_cell.angle_alpha   90.00
_cell.angle_beta   90.00
_cell.angle_gamma   90.00
#
_symmetry.space_group_name_H-M   'P 1'
#
loop_
_entity.id
_entity.type
_entity.pdbx_description
1 polymer ?
#
loop_
_entity_poly.entity_id
_entity_poly.type
_entity_poly.pdbx_seq_one_letter_code
_entity_poly.pdbx_strand_id
1 'polypeptide(L)'
;MNGKIIHDGIHGSMKLTGLILDLVKTPEFQRLRNIRQLGLAYLVYPGANHSRFEHSLGAWSIARRLAAEVGLSEDESMLLQVGALLHDIGHGPFSHTFESIYKHYVKEHDHMRLGQDIVLGKINITESENGGRIPEIIEDYGYDFEPADVANLILGKHEKRYLGQMLHGDVDVDQLDYLVRDAHYTGVAHGIIDLERLMKVLRIHDGELVVDEKGIEAVEGMMVARSLMYSRVYFHHTVKIAEGMLTRALEFALEEGHLWDFWKMTDCRVLVELEDLEGFPAEMVRRVKYRELYKAAVLANADELSTEEKRELLTAYRNVKRRQEIERALADEVGAREGEVILEFSIADLMLSEPRLKATEINVLLDDGGIQPLTRVTPLANALKRRQTPRWAVLIASPGEYVPKLRETWRKVLFS
;
A
#
# COMPACT_ATOMS: atom_id res chain seq x y z
N MET A 1 22.97 -23.74 17.09
CA MET A 1 22.37 -22.82 16.10
C MET A 1 21.05 -22.31 16.67
N ASN A 2 21.01 -21.06 17.13
CA ASN A 2 19.78 -20.45 17.64
C ASN A 2 18.91 -20.01 16.47
N GLY A 3 17.81 -20.71 16.22
CA GLY A 3 16.78 -20.30 15.28
C GLY A 3 15.45 -20.11 16.02
N LYS A 4 14.57 -19.27 15.46
CA LYS A 4 13.22 -19.07 15.99
C LYS A 4 12.21 -19.53 14.96
N ILE A 5 11.21 -20.30 15.40
CA ILE A 5 10.08 -20.67 14.55
C ILE A 5 8.96 -19.67 14.82
N ILE A 6 8.44 -19.06 13.75
CA ILE A 6 7.25 -18.23 13.77
C ILE A 6 6.20 -18.94 12.94
N HIS A 7 5.01 -19.11 13.49
CA HIS A 7 3.88 -19.67 12.77
C HIS A 7 3.06 -18.53 12.15
N ASP A 8 2.79 -18.63 10.86
CA ASP A 8 1.97 -17.72 10.08
C ASP A 8 0.76 -18.47 9.53
N GLY A 9 -0.42 -17.82 9.55
CA GLY A 9 -1.68 -18.45 9.14
C GLY A 9 -1.78 -18.79 7.66
N ILE A 10 -0.88 -18.26 6.82
CA ILE A 10 -0.91 -18.40 5.36
C ILE A 10 0.25 -19.27 4.89
N HIS A 11 1.47 -18.94 5.36
CA HIS A 11 2.71 -19.60 4.93
C HIS A 11 3.15 -20.72 5.86
N GLY A 12 2.40 -21.00 6.94
CA GLY A 12 2.70 -22.03 7.91
C GLY A 12 3.89 -21.70 8.81
N SER A 13 4.63 -22.72 9.22
CA SER A 13 5.75 -22.55 10.16
C SER A 13 7.05 -22.14 9.45
N MET A 14 7.52 -20.93 9.74
CA MET A 14 8.73 -20.36 9.15
C MET A 14 9.86 -20.34 10.18
N LYS A 15 11.04 -20.88 9.80
CA LYS A 15 12.23 -20.88 10.65
C LYS A 15 13.15 -19.73 10.26
N LEU A 16 13.36 -18.80 11.19
CA LEU A 16 14.26 -17.66 11.04
C LEU A 16 15.60 -17.96 11.73
N THR A 17 16.69 -17.61 11.05
CA THR A 17 18.07 -17.79 11.51
C THR A 17 18.95 -16.67 10.96
N GLY A 18 20.13 -16.45 11.56
CA GLY A 18 21.15 -15.54 11.04
C GLY A 18 20.63 -14.11 10.84
N LEU A 19 21.09 -13.48 9.75
CA LEU A 19 20.81 -12.09 9.40
C LEU A 19 19.32 -11.74 9.51
N ILE A 20 18.46 -12.58 8.93
CA ILE A 20 17.01 -12.38 8.97
C ILE A 20 16.46 -12.34 10.40
N LEU A 21 16.92 -13.26 11.27
CA LEU A 21 16.44 -13.30 12.65
C LEU A 21 16.88 -12.05 13.43
N ASP A 22 18.08 -11.54 13.18
CA ASP A 22 18.59 -10.36 13.88
C ASP A 22 17.94 -9.07 13.36
N LEU A 23 17.69 -8.95 12.06
CA LEU A 23 16.88 -7.87 11.48
C LEU A 23 15.46 -7.86 12.04
N VAL A 24 14.82 -9.03 12.17
CA VAL A 24 13.47 -9.14 12.75
C VAL A 24 13.43 -8.68 14.20
N LYS A 25 14.51 -8.80 14.97
CA LYS A 25 14.55 -8.36 16.38
C LYS A 25 14.69 -6.84 16.52
N THR A 26 15.02 -6.12 15.45
CA THR A 26 15.23 -4.67 15.53
C THR A 26 13.95 -3.95 15.98
N PRO A 27 14.05 -2.88 16.78
CA PRO A 27 12.90 -2.07 17.15
C PRO A 27 12.10 -1.56 15.94
N GLU A 28 12.80 -1.21 14.86
CA GLU A 28 12.22 -0.74 13.60
C GLU A 28 11.30 -1.77 12.99
N PHE A 29 11.74 -3.03 12.93
CA PHE A 29 10.93 -4.12 12.40
C PHE A 29 9.81 -4.52 13.36
N GLN A 30 10.07 -4.56 14.67
CA GLN A 30 9.03 -4.88 15.67
C GLN A 30 7.91 -3.83 15.71
N ARG A 31 8.19 -2.56 15.38
CA ARG A 31 7.19 -1.49 15.27
C ARG A 31 6.04 -1.87 14.32
N LEU A 32 6.34 -2.60 13.24
CA LEU A 32 5.36 -3.00 12.22
C LEU A 32 4.21 -3.84 12.78
N ARG A 33 4.34 -4.43 13.98
CA ARG A 33 3.24 -5.15 14.65
C ARG A 33 2.06 -4.24 14.98
N ASN A 34 2.32 -2.95 15.16
CA ASN A 34 1.34 -1.95 15.56
C ASN A 34 0.94 -1.03 14.40
N ILE A 35 1.19 -1.47 13.16
CA ILE A 35 0.79 -0.79 11.94
C ILE A 35 0.00 -1.82 11.12
N ARG A 36 -1.31 -1.59 10.97
CA ARG A 36 -2.18 -2.49 10.21
C ARG A 36 -1.86 -2.43 8.72
N GLN A 37 -1.90 -3.58 8.06
CA GLN A 37 -1.69 -3.68 6.62
C GLN A 37 -2.74 -2.86 5.86
N LEU A 38 -4.01 -3.03 6.22
CA LEU A 38 -5.16 -2.42 5.54
C LEU A 38 -5.76 -1.22 6.30
N GLY A 39 -4.98 -0.59 7.18
CA GLY A 39 -5.39 0.61 7.91
C GLY A 39 -6.77 0.46 8.58
N LEU A 40 -7.74 1.25 8.13
CA LEU A 40 -9.11 1.29 8.68
C LEU A 40 -10.07 0.26 8.05
N ALA A 41 -9.60 -0.64 7.20
CA ALA A 41 -10.44 -1.66 6.55
C ALA A 41 -11.19 -2.55 7.55
N TYR A 42 -10.67 -2.72 8.78
CA TYR A 42 -11.33 -3.48 9.84
C TYR A 42 -12.74 -2.95 10.20
N LEU A 43 -13.05 -1.69 9.90
CA LEU A 43 -14.38 -1.10 10.11
C LEU A 43 -15.43 -1.65 9.13
N VAL A 44 -15.00 -2.24 8.01
CA VAL A 44 -15.86 -2.90 7.01
C VAL A 44 -15.67 -4.42 7.05
N TYR A 45 -14.43 -4.87 7.22
CA TYR A 45 -14.02 -6.27 7.27
C TYR A 45 -13.47 -6.60 8.65
N PRO A 46 -14.29 -7.03 9.61
CA PRO A 46 -13.86 -7.19 11.01
C PRO A 46 -12.65 -8.11 11.23
N GLY A 47 -12.34 -9.00 10.28
CA GLY A 47 -11.15 -9.86 10.31
C GLY A 47 -9.84 -9.19 9.86
N ALA A 48 -9.89 -8.05 9.17
CA ALA A 48 -8.73 -7.34 8.59
C ALA A 48 -7.87 -6.60 9.65
N ASN A 49 -7.35 -7.36 10.63
CA ASN A 49 -6.51 -6.86 11.73
C ASN A 49 -5.03 -7.21 11.56
N HIS A 50 -4.65 -7.83 10.45
CA HIS A 50 -3.28 -8.18 10.18
C HIS A 50 -2.40 -6.94 10.02
N SER A 51 -1.14 -7.09 10.37
CA SER A 51 -0.12 -6.06 10.48
C SER A 51 0.88 -6.13 9.33
N ARG A 52 1.67 -5.06 9.16
CA ARG A 52 2.79 -5.07 8.22
C ARG A 52 3.87 -6.08 8.63
N PHE A 53 3.99 -6.37 9.93
CA PHE A 53 4.97 -7.33 10.45
C PHE A 53 4.80 -8.73 9.84
N GLU A 54 3.56 -9.25 9.82
CA GLU A 54 3.28 -10.57 9.27
C GLU A 54 3.34 -10.59 7.75
N HIS A 55 2.95 -9.50 7.08
CA HIS A 55 3.15 -9.31 5.65
C HIS A 55 4.63 -9.36 5.26
N SER A 56 5.49 -8.58 5.92
CA SER A 56 6.94 -8.58 5.67
C SER A 56 7.59 -9.95 5.90
N LEU A 57 7.13 -10.71 6.90
CA LEU A 57 7.58 -12.10 7.09
C LEU A 57 7.10 -13.03 5.98
N GLY A 58 5.86 -12.86 5.51
CA GLY A 58 5.32 -13.61 4.39
C GLY A 58 6.05 -13.33 3.08
N ALA A 59 6.26 -12.05 2.75
CA ALA A 59 7.05 -11.61 1.60
C ALA A 59 8.48 -12.16 1.64
N TRP A 60 9.15 -12.11 2.80
CA TRP A 60 10.45 -12.77 3.01
C TRP A 60 10.40 -14.28 2.71
N SER A 61 9.36 -14.98 3.20
CA SER A 61 9.20 -16.42 2.99
C SER A 61 9.04 -16.76 1.51
N ILE A 62 8.23 -15.99 0.78
CA ILE A 62 8.05 -16.15 -0.67
C ILE A 62 9.37 -15.83 -1.39
N ALA A 63 10.05 -14.74 -1.05
CA ALA A 63 11.34 -14.36 -1.62
C ALA A 63 12.40 -15.46 -1.50
N ARG A 64 12.51 -16.08 -0.31
CA ARG A 64 13.44 -17.20 -0.08
C ARG A 64 13.14 -18.39 -0.99
N ARG A 65 11.86 -18.70 -1.20
CA ARG A 65 11.42 -19.82 -2.05
C ARG A 65 11.66 -19.51 -3.53
N LEU A 66 11.31 -18.29 -3.96
CA LEU A 66 11.49 -17.83 -5.33
C LEU A 66 12.98 -17.79 -5.71
N ALA A 67 13.84 -17.27 -4.83
CA ALA A 67 15.28 -17.25 -5.03
C ALA A 67 15.86 -18.65 -5.31
N ALA A 68 15.38 -19.67 -4.60
CA ALA A 68 15.79 -21.06 -4.81
C ALA A 68 15.25 -21.62 -6.14
N GLU A 69 14.00 -21.32 -6.49
CA GLU A 69 13.34 -21.81 -7.71
C GLU A 69 13.95 -21.21 -8.98
N VAL A 70 14.39 -19.94 -8.95
CA VAL A 70 15.04 -19.26 -10.08
C VAL A 70 16.57 -19.38 -10.08
N GLY A 71 17.15 -20.01 -9.05
CA GLY A 71 18.58 -20.31 -8.98
C GLY A 71 19.49 -19.10 -8.73
N LEU A 72 19.08 -18.16 -7.88
CA LEU A 72 19.94 -17.03 -7.47
C LEU A 72 21.20 -17.51 -6.72
N SER A 73 22.28 -16.71 -6.78
CA SER A 73 23.45 -16.95 -5.93
C SER A 73 23.10 -16.80 -4.44
N GLU A 74 23.97 -17.24 -3.54
CA GLU A 74 23.75 -17.10 -2.09
C GLU A 74 23.58 -15.62 -1.68
N ASP A 75 24.46 -14.74 -2.18
CA ASP A 75 24.42 -13.30 -1.91
C ASP A 75 23.17 -12.64 -2.51
N GLU A 76 22.82 -12.95 -3.77
CA GLU A 76 21.62 -12.41 -4.43
C GLU A 76 20.34 -12.89 -3.74
N SER A 77 20.31 -14.16 -3.32
CA SER A 77 19.20 -14.75 -2.58
C SER A 77 19.02 -14.06 -1.22
N MET A 78 20.12 -13.79 -0.51
CA MET A 78 20.05 -13.08 0.76
C MET A 78 19.67 -11.61 0.58
N LEU A 79 20.20 -10.93 -0.44
CA LEU A 79 19.83 -9.56 -0.80
C LEU A 79 18.32 -9.45 -1.08
N LEU A 80 17.76 -10.36 -1.89
CA LEU A 80 16.31 -10.40 -2.16
C LEU A 80 15.50 -10.66 -0.89
N GLN A 81 15.95 -11.58 -0.03
CA GLN A 81 15.29 -11.88 1.24
C GLN A 81 15.29 -10.68 2.19
N VAL A 82 16.41 -9.98 2.33
CA VAL A 82 16.54 -8.77 3.17
C VAL A 82 15.70 -7.64 2.59
N GLY A 83 15.77 -7.43 1.27
CA GLY A 83 14.91 -6.45 0.58
C GLY A 83 13.43 -6.72 0.80
N ALA A 84 12.98 -7.96 0.60
CA ALA A 84 11.58 -8.36 0.83
C ALA A 84 11.16 -8.24 2.29
N LEU A 85 12.05 -8.54 3.24
CA LEU A 85 11.77 -8.36 4.66
C LEU A 85 11.61 -6.87 5.01
N LEU A 86 12.46 -5.99 4.47
CA LEU A 86 12.54 -4.59 4.89
C LEU A 86 11.78 -3.62 3.98
N HIS A 87 11.18 -4.06 2.87
CA HIS A 87 10.52 -3.18 1.90
C HIS A 87 9.46 -2.26 2.52
N ASP A 88 8.80 -2.76 3.56
CA ASP A 88 7.69 -2.11 4.25
C ASP A 88 8.11 -1.34 5.51
N ILE A 89 9.41 -1.31 5.84
CA ILE A 89 9.91 -0.78 7.13
C ILE A 89 9.70 0.73 7.29
N GLY A 90 9.55 1.43 6.18
CA GLY A 90 9.28 2.87 6.13
C GLY A 90 7.81 3.25 6.29
N HIS A 91 6.89 2.30 6.39
CA HIS A 91 5.50 2.63 6.64
C HIS A 91 5.28 3.20 8.05
N GLY A 92 4.52 4.30 8.09
CA GLY A 92 3.99 4.90 9.31
C GLY A 92 2.50 4.54 9.54
N PRO A 93 1.84 5.22 10.49
CA PRO A 93 0.50 4.86 10.94
C PRO A 93 -0.52 5.07 9.82
N PHE A 94 -1.43 4.11 9.63
CA PHE A 94 -2.40 4.07 8.52
C PHE A 94 -1.81 4.21 7.10
N SER A 95 -0.48 4.28 6.98
CA SER A 95 0.28 4.12 5.74
C SER A 95 -0.25 4.95 4.56
N HIS A 96 -0.82 4.32 3.54
CA HIS A 96 -1.32 5.01 2.34
C HIS A 96 -2.37 6.07 2.64
N THR A 97 -3.14 5.95 3.72
CA THR A 97 -4.11 6.95 4.15
C THR A 97 -3.45 8.31 4.38
N PHE A 98 -2.28 8.32 5.00
CA PHE A 98 -1.55 9.55 5.31
C PHE A 98 -0.47 9.89 4.29
N GLU A 99 -0.16 9.01 3.34
CA GLU A 99 0.91 9.21 2.34
C GLU A 99 0.79 10.52 1.54
N SER A 100 -0.44 10.98 1.26
CA SER A 100 -0.68 12.28 0.62
C SER A 100 -0.25 13.46 1.53
N ILE A 101 -0.43 13.32 2.84
CA ILE A 101 -0.03 14.28 3.87
C ILE A 101 1.50 14.35 3.96
N TYR A 102 2.21 13.21 3.89
CA TYR A 102 3.68 13.18 3.88
C TYR A 102 4.25 14.11 2.80
N LYS A 103 3.74 13.99 1.57
CA LYS A 103 4.22 14.75 0.41
C LYS A 103 3.95 16.25 0.56
N HIS A 104 2.83 16.63 1.17
CA HIS A 104 2.43 18.04 1.27
C HIS A 104 3.07 18.76 2.46
N TYR A 105 2.99 18.16 3.65
CA TYR A 105 3.37 18.81 4.90
C TYR A 105 4.83 18.52 5.29
N VAL A 106 5.32 17.30 5.04
CA VAL A 106 6.68 16.86 5.47
C VAL A 106 7.72 16.96 4.34
N LYS A 107 7.28 17.16 3.08
CA LYS A 107 8.06 17.54 1.89
C LYS A 107 9.23 16.65 1.45
N GLU A 108 9.62 15.59 2.15
CA GLU A 108 10.84 14.85 1.79
C GLU A 108 10.79 13.31 1.83
N HIS A 109 9.72 12.65 2.30
CA HIS A 109 9.78 11.19 2.49
C HIS A 109 8.44 10.51 2.19
N ASP A 110 8.30 9.84 1.04
CA ASP A 110 7.32 8.76 0.93
C ASP A 110 7.82 7.53 1.73
N HIS A 111 6.96 6.53 1.90
CA HIS A 111 7.27 5.35 2.71
C HIS A 111 8.50 4.59 2.17
N MET A 112 8.71 4.57 0.85
CA MET A 112 9.87 3.90 0.24
C MET A 112 11.17 4.64 0.57
N ARG A 113 11.17 5.98 0.48
CA ARG A 113 12.32 6.80 0.82
C ARG A 113 12.64 6.74 2.31
N LEU A 114 11.62 6.75 3.15
CA LEU A 114 11.77 6.54 4.60
C LEU A 114 12.35 5.16 4.90
N GLY A 115 11.89 4.12 4.19
CA GLY A 115 12.45 2.76 4.28
C GLY A 115 13.95 2.73 3.95
N GLN A 116 14.34 3.39 2.86
CA GLN A 116 15.76 3.56 2.51
C GLN A 116 16.53 4.27 3.62
N ASP A 117 16.04 5.40 4.13
CA ASP A 117 16.79 6.19 5.10
C ASP A 117 16.92 5.47 6.46
N ILE A 118 15.98 4.59 6.80
CA ILE A 118 16.08 3.64 7.92
C ILE A 118 17.16 2.58 7.65
N VAL A 119 17.12 1.94 6.47
CA VAL A 119 18.10 0.89 6.08
C VAL A 119 19.52 1.43 6.00
N LEU A 120 19.69 2.69 5.62
CA LEU A 120 20.98 3.39 5.57
C LEU A 120 21.39 4.00 6.92
N GLY A 121 20.59 3.86 7.98
CA GLY A 121 20.90 4.39 9.31
C GLY A 121 20.88 5.92 9.40
N LYS A 122 20.31 6.62 8.40
CA LYS A 122 20.19 8.08 8.40
C LYS A 122 19.09 8.58 9.34
N ILE A 123 18.09 7.74 9.59
CA ILE A 123 16.97 8.03 10.48
C ILE A 123 16.78 6.84 11.43
N ASN A 124 16.74 7.13 12.72
CA ASN A 124 16.14 6.23 13.70
C ASN A 124 14.66 6.61 13.85
N ILE A 125 13.78 5.73 13.35
CA ILE A 125 12.32 5.92 13.41
C ILE A 125 11.74 5.49 14.77
N THR A 126 12.56 4.94 15.66
CA THR A 126 12.14 4.49 16.98
C THR A 126 12.78 5.34 18.08
N GLU A 127 12.16 5.35 19.25
CA GLU A 127 12.71 5.95 20.47
C GLU A 127 13.64 4.98 21.23
N SER A 128 13.87 3.79 20.69
CA SER A 128 14.66 2.75 21.35
C SER A 128 16.15 3.06 21.26
N GLU A 129 16.85 2.91 22.38
CA GLU A 129 18.33 2.95 22.43
C GLU A 129 18.99 1.86 21.56
N ASN A 130 18.25 0.80 21.23
CA ASN A 130 18.70 -0.28 20.34
C ASN A 130 18.29 -0.09 18.87
N GLY A 131 17.73 1.07 18.50
CA GLY A 131 17.42 1.42 17.12
C GLY A 131 18.64 1.90 16.32
N GLY A 132 18.49 2.04 15.00
CA GLY A 132 19.50 2.51 14.07
C GLY A 132 20.52 1.46 13.64
N ARG A 133 20.36 0.20 14.04
CA ARG A 133 21.39 -0.86 13.90
C ARG A 133 21.26 -1.71 12.63
N ILE A 134 20.30 -1.42 11.76
CA ILE A 134 20.09 -2.20 10.52
C ILE A 134 21.33 -2.21 9.62
N PRO A 135 22.02 -1.08 9.35
CA PRO A 135 23.25 -1.09 8.54
C PRO A 135 24.33 -2.00 9.14
N GLU A 136 24.62 -1.82 10.44
CA GLU A 136 25.61 -2.62 11.18
C GLU A 136 25.29 -4.11 11.11
N ILE A 137 24.01 -4.48 11.31
CA ILE A 137 23.57 -5.88 11.25
C ILE A 137 23.77 -6.46 9.86
N ILE A 138 23.54 -5.70 8.78
CA ILE A 138 23.77 -6.18 7.41
C ILE A 138 25.27 -6.40 7.17
N GLU A 139 26.10 -5.42 7.54
CA GLU A 139 27.55 -5.45 7.37
C GLU A 139 28.22 -6.58 8.17
N ASP A 140 27.79 -6.82 9.41
CA ASP A 140 28.35 -7.84 10.33
C ASP A 140 28.29 -9.27 9.78
N TYR A 141 27.37 -9.57 8.85
CA TYR A 141 27.21 -10.90 8.27
C TYR A 141 28.09 -11.16 7.04
N GLY A 142 28.70 -10.12 6.45
CA GLY A 142 29.72 -10.26 5.42
C GLY A 142 29.27 -10.88 4.08
N TYR A 143 28.01 -10.67 3.69
CA TYR A 143 27.54 -10.99 2.34
C TYR A 143 28.11 -10.00 1.30
N ASP A 144 28.17 -10.39 0.04
CA ASP A 144 28.62 -9.53 -1.08
C ASP A 144 27.54 -8.52 -1.50
N PHE A 145 27.02 -7.76 -0.54
CA PHE A 145 26.16 -6.59 -0.74
C PHE A 145 26.20 -5.67 0.48
N GLU A 146 25.94 -4.39 0.25
CA GLU A 146 25.95 -3.35 1.28
C GLU A 146 24.52 -2.90 1.63
N PRO A 147 24.30 -2.17 2.74
CA PRO A 147 23.01 -1.55 3.04
C PRO A 147 22.45 -0.69 1.90
N ALA A 148 23.35 -0.10 1.09
CA ALA A 148 23.00 0.66 -0.10
C ALA A 148 22.30 -0.17 -1.19
N ASP A 149 22.69 -1.43 -1.37
CA ASP A 149 22.08 -2.33 -2.35
C ASP A 149 20.67 -2.73 -1.92
N VAL A 150 20.48 -3.01 -0.63
CA VAL A 150 19.15 -3.24 -0.03
C VAL A 150 18.27 -2.02 -0.22
N ALA A 151 18.78 -0.83 0.08
CA ALA A 151 18.04 0.42 -0.10
C ALA A 151 17.68 0.68 -1.58
N ASN A 152 18.59 0.39 -2.51
CA ASN A 152 18.32 0.51 -3.94
C ASN A 152 17.27 -0.50 -4.40
N LEU A 153 17.29 -1.71 -3.85
CA LEU A 153 16.30 -2.74 -4.13
C LEU A 153 14.90 -2.33 -3.66
N ILE A 154 14.77 -1.79 -2.43
CA ILE A 154 13.52 -1.23 -1.87
C ILE A 154 12.98 -0.06 -2.71
N LEU A 155 13.85 0.68 -3.40
CA LEU A 155 13.42 1.74 -4.32
C LEU A 155 13.07 1.23 -5.72
N GLY A 156 13.24 -0.07 -6.01
CA GLY A 156 13.13 -0.62 -7.35
C GLY A 156 14.20 -0.11 -8.32
N LYS A 157 15.35 0.34 -7.81
CA LYS A 157 16.46 0.95 -8.58
C LYS A 157 17.71 0.08 -8.62
N HIS A 158 17.58 -1.21 -8.35
CA HIS A 158 18.71 -2.14 -8.39
C HIS A 158 19.22 -2.34 -9.83
N GLU A 159 20.54 -2.49 -9.99
CA GLU A 159 21.19 -2.62 -11.32
C GLU A 159 20.71 -3.88 -12.07
N LYS A 160 20.62 -4.99 -11.35
CA LYS A 160 20.05 -6.25 -11.85
C LYS A 160 18.54 -6.16 -11.87
N ARG A 161 17.97 -5.97 -13.07
CA ARG A 161 16.53 -5.72 -13.27
C ARG A 161 15.64 -6.83 -12.74
N TYR A 162 16.01 -8.10 -12.90
CA TYR A 162 15.23 -9.22 -12.37
C TYR A 162 15.08 -9.18 -10.84
N LEU A 163 16.09 -8.74 -10.07
CA LEU A 163 15.97 -8.59 -8.61
C LEU A 163 14.95 -7.49 -8.28
N GLY A 164 15.05 -6.35 -8.96
CA GLY A 164 14.08 -5.26 -8.85
C GLY A 164 12.67 -5.73 -9.21
N GLN A 165 12.50 -6.54 -10.24
CA GLN A 165 11.20 -7.09 -10.66
C GLN A 165 10.64 -8.13 -9.69
N MET A 166 11.48 -8.88 -8.97
CA MET A 166 11.02 -9.83 -7.96
C MET A 166 10.41 -9.14 -6.73
N LEU A 167 10.76 -7.88 -6.46
CA LEU A 167 10.20 -7.08 -5.36
C LEU A 167 9.23 -5.98 -5.83
N HIS A 168 9.43 -5.45 -7.04
CA HIS A 168 8.68 -4.34 -7.63
C HIS A 168 8.26 -4.62 -9.08
N GLY A 169 7.69 -5.80 -9.30
CA GLY A 169 7.23 -6.27 -10.60
C GLY A 169 5.72 -6.20 -10.76
N ASP A 170 5.25 -6.87 -11.81
CA ASP A 170 3.82 -7.15 -12.02
C ASP A 170 3.36 -8.47 -11.37
N VAL A 171 4.33 -9.35 -11.09
CA VAL A 171 4.22 -10.61 -10.35
C VAL A 171 5.43 -10.65 -9.40
N ASP A 172 5.29 -10.01 -8.25
CA ASP A 172 6.37 -9.87 -7.25
C ASP A 172 6.00 -10.49 -5.89
N VAL A 173 7.00 -10.65 -5.03
CA VAL A 173 6.82 -11.33 -3.73
C VAL A 173 5.94 -10.55 -2.75
N ASP A 174 5.86 -9.22 -2.92
CA ASP A 174 5.00 -8.33 -2.15
C ASP A 174 3.52 -8.59 -2.51
N GLN A 175 3.17 -8.48 -3.78
CA GLN A 175 1.83 -8.75 -4.32
C GLN A 175 1.35 -10.17 -4.03
N LEU A 176 2.25 -11.14 -4.17
CA LEU A 176 1.93 -12.54 -3.89
C LEU A 176 1.58 -12.79 -2.43
N ASP A 177 2.24 -12.11 -1.47
CA ASP A 177 1.84 -12.19 -0.06
C ASP A 177 0.55 -11.43 0.19
N TYR A 178 0.53 -10.12 -0.11
CA TYR A 178 -0.57 -9.27 0.36
C TYR A 178 -1.90 -9.70 -0.25
N LEU A 179 -1.95 -10.14 -1.51
CA LEU A 179 -3.21 -10.53 -2.13
C LEU A 179 -3.82 -11.77 -1.45
N VAL A 180 -2.99 -12.77 -1.14
CA VAL A 180 -3.44 -13.98 -0.43
C VAL A 180 -3.82 -13.63 1.01
N ARG A 181 -3.00 -12.81 1.67
CA ARG A 181 -3.19 -12.41 3.06
C ARG A 181 -4.43 -11.56 3.27
N ASP A 182 -4.59 -10.53 2.46
CA ASP A 182 -5.73 -9.65 2.51
C ASP A 182 -7.03 -10.42 2.22
N ALA A 183 -7.03 -11.31 1.23
CA ALA A 183 -8.18 -12.16 0.93
C ALA A 183 -8.53 -13.06 2.12
N HIS A 184 -7.53 -13.68 2.76
CA HIS A 184 -7.71 -14.51 3.94
C HIS A 184 -8.34 -13.74 5.12
N TYR A 185 -7.73 -12.61 5.51
CA TYR A 185 -8.17 -11.84 6.69
C TYR A 185 -9.46 -11.06 6.46
N THR A 186 -9.75 -10.62 5.23
CA THR A 186 -11.03 -9.95 4.92
C THR A 186 -12.16 -10.95 4.68
N GLY A 187 -11.84 -12.22 4.41
CA GLY A 187 -12.80 -13.27 4.09
C GLY A 187 -13.41 -13.15 2.69
N VAL A 188 -12.85 -12.30 1.81
CA VAL A 188 -13.36 -12.15 0.45
C VAL A 188 -12.79 -13.23 -0.46
N ALA A 189 -13.65 -14.09 -1.01
CA ALA A 189 -13.27 -15.15 -1.95
C ALA A 189 -13.24 -14.61 -3.38
N HIS A 190 -12.35 -13.67 -3.69
CA HIS A 190 -12.32 -12.94 -4.96
C HIS A 190 -11.40 -13.52 -6.04
N GLY A 191 -11.14 -14.82 -5.99
CA GLY A 191 -10.24 -15.54 -6.89
C GLY A 191 -9.26 -16.36 -6.07
N ILE A 192 -8.77 -17.47 -6.64
CA ILE A 192 -7.76 -18.31 -6.01
C ILE A 192 -6.42 -17.95 -6.64
N ILE A 193 -5.47 -17.52 -5.81
CA ILE A 193 -4.09 -17.27 -6.24
C ILE A 193 -3.32 -18.56 -6.01
N ASP A 194 -2.96 -19.24 -7.11
CA ASP A 194 -2.13 -20.43 -7.05
C ASP A 194 -0.66 -20.02 -6.90
N LEU A 195 -0.28 -19.67 -5.67
CA LEU A 195 1.07 -19.25 -5.32
C LEU A 195 2.11 -20.30 -5.74
N GLU A 196 1.82 -21.58 -5.48
CA GLU A 196 2.70 -22.70 -5.81
C GLU A 196 2.96 -22.81 -7.32
N ARG A 197 1.93 -22.62 -8.14
CA ARG A 197 2.09 -22.58 -9.59
C ARG A 197 2.87 -21.35 -10.04
N LEU A 198 2.56 -20.16 -9.51
CA LEU A 198 3.21 -18.91 -9.88
C LEU A 198 4.73 -18.96 -9.61
N MET A 199 5.15 -19.46 -8.46
CA MET A 199 6.59 -19.61 -8.17
C MET A 199 7.29 -20.50 -9.21
N LYS A 200 6.67 -21.61 -9.62
CA LYS A 200 7.26 -22.58 -10.55
C LYS A 200 7.35 -22.12 -12.00
N VAL A 201 6.63 -21.06 -12.37
CA VAL A 201 6.59 -20.56 -13.76
C VAL A 201 7.38 -19.25 -13.91
N LEU A 202 7.87 -18.67 -12.83
CA LEU A 202 8.76 -17.51 -12.88
C LEU A 202 10.20 -17.96 -13.22
N ARG A 203 10.84 -17.25 -14.15
CA ARG A 203 12.20 -17.53 -14.62
C ARG A 203 12.98 -16.24 -14.84
N ILE A 204 14.31 -16.34 -14.74
CA ILE A 204 15.21 -15.29 -15.20
C ILE A 204 15.60 -15.61 -16.64
N HIS A 205 15.36 -14.68 -17.56
CA HIS A 205 15.75 -14.79 -18.96
C HIS A 205 16.30 -13.45 -19.45
N ASP A 206 17.52 -13.44 -20.00
CA ASP A 206 18.21 -12.24 -20.48
C ASP A 206 18.22 -11.05 -19.48
N GLY A 207 18.34 -11.36 -18.19
CA GLY A 207 18.40 -10.36 -17.13
C GLY A 207 17.03 -9.79 -16.69
N GLU A 208 15.92 -10.34 -17.19
CA GLU A 208 14.56 -10.00 -16.78
C GLU A 208 13.85 -11.19 -16.12
N LEU A 209 12.93 -10.88 -15.21
CA LEU A 209 11.96 -11.84 -14.67
C LEU A 209 10.81 -12.01 -15.68
N VAL A 210 10.62 -13.24 -16.15
CA VAL A 210 9.58 -13.62 -17.12
C VAL A 210 8.73 -14.75 -16.58
N VAL A 211 7.57 -14.94 -17.21
CA VAL A 211 6.64 -16.04 -16.91
C VAL A 211 6.69 -17.06 -18.06
N ASP A 212 6.88 -18.35 -17.75
CA ASP A 212 6.76 -19.42 -18.75
C ASP A 212 5.35 -19.44 -19.35
N GLU A 213 5.20 -19.75 -20.64
CA GLU A 213 3.91 -19.83 -21.33
C GLU A 213 2.87 -20.71 -20.60
N LYS A 214 3.31 -21.78 -19.96
CA LYS A 214 2.45 -22.70 -19.17
C LYS A 214 1.92 -22.07 -17.87
N GLY A 215 2.37 -20.87 -17.53
CA GLY A 215 2.00 -20.10 -16.34
C GLY A 215 0.92 -19.05 -16.57
N ILE A 216 0.46 -18.86 -17.81
CA ILE A 216 -0.48 -17.81 -18.19
C ILE A 216 -1.75 -17.86 -17.33
N GLU A 217 -2.36 -19.03 -17.15
CA GLU A 217 -3.62 -19.16 -16.42
C GLU A 217 -3.47 -18.81 -14.93
N ALA A 218 -2.31 -19.10 -14.34
CA ALA A 218 -2.03 -18.75 -12.95
C ALA A 218 -1.90 -17.23 -12.79
N VAL A 219 -1.23 -16.57 -13.74
CA VAL A 219 -1.10 -15.10 -13.76
C VAL A 219 -2.46 -14.44 -14.02
N GLU A 220 -3.26 -14.98 -14.93
CA GLU A 220 -4.63 -14.51 -15.16
C GLU A 220 -5.47 -14.57 -13.88
N GLY A 221 -5.42 -15.70 -13.17
CA GLY A 221 -6.09 -15.88 -11.88
C GLY A 221 -5.67 -14.82 -10.86
N MET A 222 -4.36 -14.56 -10.75
CA MET A 222 -3.82 -13.50 -9.89
C MET A 222 -4.32 -12.11 -10.30
N MET A 223 -4.32 -11.79 -11.60
CA MET A 223 -4.78 -10.48 -12.10
C MET A 223 -6.28 -10.26 -11.83
N VAL A 224 -7.10 -11.31 -11.98
CA VAL A 224 -8.53 -11.27 -11.62
C VAL A 224 -8.70 -11.02 -10.13
N ALA A 225 -7.97 -11.77 -9.29
CA ALA A 225 -8.00 -11.62 -7.85
C ALA A 225 -7.61 -10.19 -7.44
N ARG A 226 -6.48 -9.67 -7.95
CA ARG A 226 -6.04 -8.29 -7.74
C ARG A 226 -7.12 -7.28 -8.13
N SER A 227 -7.66 -7.38 -9.36
CA SER A 227 -8.70 -6.45 -9.83
C SER A 227 -9.96 -6.46 -8.93
N LEU A 228 -10.35 -7.61 -8.40
CA LEU A 228 -11.49 -7.72 -7.50
C LEU A 228 -11.18 -7.19 -6.09
N MET A 229 -9.98 -7.46 -5.55
CA MET A 229 -9.50 -6.91 -4.28
C MET A 229 -9.47 -5.37 -4.31
N TYR A 230 -8.92 -4.79 -5.37
CA TYR A 230 -8.95 -3.34 -5.59
C TYR A 230 -10.38 -2.81 -5.61
N SER A 231 -11.29 -3.45 -6.34
CA SER A 231 -12.66 -2.98 -6.45
C SER A 231 -13.46 -3.06 -5.15
N ARG A 232 -13.18 -4.05 -4.30
CA ARG A 232 -14.05 -4.43 -3.19
C ARG A 232 -13.46 -4.07 -1.83
N VAL A 233 -12.16 -4.24 -1.64
CA VAL A 233 -11.49 -4.04 -0.37
C VAL A 233 -10.79 -2.67 -0.35
N TYR A 234 -9.75 -2.50 -1.16
CA TYR A 234 -8.87 -1.31 -1.09
C TYR A 234 -9.61 0.00 -1.41
N PHE A 235 -10.58 -0.05 -2.32
CA PHE A 235 -11.41 1.10 -2.69
C PHE A 235 -12.86 0.98 -2.21
N HIS A 236 -13.10 0.24 -1.13
CA HIS A 236 -14.41 0.24 -0.52
C HIS A 236 -14.75 1.64 -0.02
N HIS A 237 -15.83 2.24 -0.54
CA HIS A 237 -16.22 3.61 -0.21
C HIS A 237 -16.30 3.88 1.30
N THR A 238 -16.84 2.96 2.12
CA THR A 238 -16.86 3.14 3.58
C THR A 238 -15.47 3.17 4.22
N VAL A 239 -14.48 2.43 3.69
CA VAL A 239 -13.10 2.51 4.16
C VAL A 239 -12.53 3.88 3.80
N LYS A 240 -12.72 4.32 2.55
CA LYS A 240 -12.31 5.66 2.09
C LYS A 240 -12.95 6.80 2.88
N ILE A 241 -14.20 6.65 3.32
CA ILE A 241 -14.84 7.63 4.23
C ILE A 241 -14.09 7.70 5.56
N ALA A 242 -13.79 6.55 6.18
CA ALA A 242 -13.10 6.51 7.46
C ALA A 242 -11.67 7.05 7.36
N GLU A 243 -10.95 6.66 6.30
CA GLU A 243 -9.64 7.22 5.94
C GLU A 243 -9.73 8.74 5.82
N GLY A 244 -10.70 9.24 5.06
CA GLY A 244 -10.85 10.66 4.87
C GLY A 244 -11.22 11.42 6.14
N MET A 245 -11.99 10.84 7.06
CA MET A 245 -12.29 11.48 8.36
C MET A 245 -11.01 11.63 9.18
N LEU A 246 -10.17 10.59 9.21
CA LEU A 246 -8.93 10.61 9.97
C LEU A 246 -7.86 11.50 9.32
N THR A 247 -7.77 11.52 7.98
CA THR A 247 -6.90 12.43 7.23
C THR A 247 -7.22 13.89 7.56
N ARG A 248 -8.50 14.26 7.62
CA ARG A 248 -8.94 15.61 8.01
C ARG A 248 -8.61 15.95 9.46
N ALA A 249 -8.71 15.00 10.37
CA ALA A 249 -8.25 15.17 11.75
C ALA A 249 -6.76 15.52 11.81
N LEU A 250 -5.93 14.80 11.06
CA LEU A 250 -4.48 15.02 11.03
C LEU A 250 -4.08 16.31 10.29
N GLU A 251 -4.74 16.65 9.18
CA GLU A 251 -4.51 17.92 8.49
C GLU A 251 -4.81 19.12 9.40
N PHE A 252 -5.91 19.07 10.15
CA PHE A 252 -6.27 20.11 11.11
C PHE A 252 -5.21 20.26 12.21
N ALA A 253 -4.75 19.14 12.78
CA ALA A 253 -3.68 19.13 13.78
C ALA A 253 -2.37 19.75 13.23
N LEU A 254 -1.98 19.41 12.00
CA LEU A 254 -0.77 19.93 11.35
C LEU A 254 -0.88 21.44 11.07
N GLU A 255 -2.05 21.92 10.66
CA GLU A 255 -2.30 23.35 10.42
C GLU A 255 -2.23 24.19 11.70
N GLU A 256 -2.59 23.60 12.84
CA GLU A 256 -2.41 24.20 14.17
C GLU A 256 -0.99 24.05 14.73
N GLY A 257 -0.10 23.36 14.01
CA GLY A 257 1.31 23.22 14.37
C GLY A 257 1.62 21.99 15.23
N HIS A 258 0.72 21.02 15.31
CA HIS A 258 0.89 19.78 16.07
C HIS A 258 1.25 18.59 15.17
N LEU A 259 1.82 17.52 15.75
CA LEU A 259 2.03 16.21 15.13
C LEU A 259 2.89 16.18 13.85
N TRP A 260 3.86 17.08 13.70
CA TRP A 260 4.79 17.10 12.55
C TRP A 260 5.64 15.82 12.41
N ASP A 261 5.77 15.03 13.48
CA ASP A 261 6.49 13.77 13.54
C ASP A 261 5.58 12.54 13.56
N PHE A 262 4.29 12.68 13.19
CA PHE A 262 3.33 11.58 13.14
C PHE A 262 3.84 10.34 12.40
N TRP A 263 4.72 10.54 11.41
CA TRP A 263 5.30 9.50 10.59
C TRP A 263 6.18 8.50 11.37
N LYS A 264 6.67 8.87 12.55
CA LYS A 264 7.40 7.96 13.46
C LYS A 264 6.46 7.09 14.31
N MET A 265 5.19 7.45 14.37
CA MET A 265 4.21 6.85 15.27
C MET A 265 3.70 5.50 14.76
N THR A 266 2.91 4.83 15.60
CA THR A 266 2.11 3.65 15.26
C THR A 266 0.64 4.03 15.20
N ASP A 267 -0.22 3.16 14.66
CA ASP A 267 -1.65 3.45 14.50
C ASP A 267 -2.29 3.90 15.83
N CYS A 268 -1.99 3.20 16.92
CA CYS A 268 -2.53 3.53 18.24
C CYS A 268 -2.01 4.89 18.74
N ARG A 269 -0.73 5.20 18.52
CA ARG A 269 -0.10 6.42 19.04
C ARG A 269 -0.67 7.66 18.38
N VAL A 270 -0.83 7.67 17.05
CA VAL A 270 -1.40 8.83 16.35
C VAL A 270 -2.86 9.07 16.73
N LEU A 271 -3.64 8.00 16.98
CA LEU A 271 -5.03 8.15 17.43
C LEU A 271 -5.13 8.79 18.81
N VAL A 272 -4.27 8.39 19.75
CA VAL A 272 -4.22 8.99 21.10
C VAL A 272 -3.85 10.47 21.01
N GLU A 273 -2.78 10.78 20.28
CA GLU A 273 -2.31 12.16 20.13
C GLU A 273 -3.36 13.07 19.46
N LEU A 274 -4.08 12.59 18.45
CA LEU A 274 -5.21 13.32 17.85
C LEU A 274 -6.41 13.46 18.80
N GLU A 275 -6.66 12.47 19.67
CA GLU A 275 -7.74 12.51 20.67
C GLU A 275 -7.43 13.53 21.79
N ASP A 276 -6.15 13.74 22.11
CA ASP A 276 -5.67 14.66 23.15
C ASP A 276 -5.68 16.15 22.72
N LEU A 277 -5.70 16.45 21.42
CA LEU A 277 -5.79 17.83 20.90
C LEU A 277 -7.18 18.48 21.08
N GLU A 278 -8.16 17.74 21.62
CA GLU A 278 -9.56 18.16 21.75
C GLU A 278 -10.18 18.63 20.40
N GLY A 279 -11.32 19.31 20.43
CA GLY A 279 -11.93 19.91 19.23
C GLY A 279 -12.26 18.94 18.09
N PHE A 280 -12.04 19.41 16.85
CA PHE A 280 -12.35 18.68 15.62
C PHE A 280 -11.53 17.38 15.48
N PRO A 281 -10.19 17.36 15.69
CA PRO A 281 -9.40 16.13 15.62
C PRO A 281 -9.93 15.03 16.56
N ALA A 282 -10.20 15.38 17.82
CA ALA A 282 -10.70 14.43 18.80
C ALA A 282 -12.11 13.91 18.47
N GLU A 283 -12.98 14.76 17.94
CA GLU A 283 -14.30 14.34 17.46
C GLU A 283 -14.18 13.30 16.34
N MET A 284 -13.32 13.55 15.33
CA MET A 284 -13.12 12.62 14.22
C MET A 284 -12.58 11.28 14.68
N VAL A 285 -11.57 11.28 15.58
CA VAL A 285 -11.05 10.05 16.17
C VAL A 285 -12.14 9.26 16.90
N ARG A 286 -12.93 9.92 17.76
CA ARG A 286 -14.02 9.26 18.50
C ARG A 286 -15.08 8.68 17.56
N ARG A 287 -15.45 9.41 16.50
CA ARG A 287 -16.38 8.91 15.49
C ARG A 287 -15.84 7.67 14.79
N VAL A 288 -14.58 7.68 14.36
CA VAL A 288 -13.93 6.51 13.72
C VAL A 288 -13.86 5.33 14.71
N LYS A 289 -13.43 5.59 15.96
CA LYS A 289 -13.30 4.62 17.06
C LYS A 289 -14.61 3.91 17.39
N TYR A 290 -15.73 4.64 17.45
CA TYR A 290 -17.06 4.11 17.71
C TYR A 290 -17.89 3.85 16.44
N ARG A 291 -17.24 3.93 15.27
CA ARG A 291 -17.83 3.64 13.96
C ARG A 291 -19.05 4.53 13.61
N GLU A 292 -19.06 5.75 14.12
CA GLU A 292 -20.00 6.81 13.75
C GLU A 292 -19.54 7.54 12.46
N LEU A 293 -19.39 6.75 11.40
CA LEU A 293 -18.85 7.24 10.13
C LEU A 293 -19.84 8.13 9.38
N TYR A 294 -19.29 9.09 8.64
CA TYR A 294 -20.02 9.88 7.65
C TYR A 294 -20.70 9.00 6.60
N LYS A 295 -21.66 9.59 5.88
CA LYS A 295 -22.44 8.93 4.85
C LYS A 295 -22.01 9.42 3.47
N ALA A 296 -21.93 8.49 2.51
CA ALA A 296 -21.70 8.83 1.12
C ALA A 296 -22.89 9.65 0.59
N ALA A 297 -22.64 10.93 0.30
CA ALA A 297 -23.57 11.78 -0.41
C ALA A 297 -23.55 11.43 -1.90
N VAL A 298 -22.36 11.38 -2.48
CA VAL A 298 -22.13 11.16 -3.91
C VAL A 298 -21.11 10.05 -4.11
N LEU A 299 -21.40 9.16 -5.05
CA LEU A 299 -20.46 8.15 -5.54
C LEU A 299 -20.57 8.13 -7.07
N ALA A 300 -19.86 9.07 -7.72
CA ALA A 300 -19.96 9.27 -9.16
C ALA A 300 -18.95 8.37 -9.88
N ASN A 301 -19.39 7.64 -10.91
CA ASN A 301 -18.53 6.78 -11.70
C ASN A 301 -17.73 7.56 -12.74
N ALA A 302 -16.60 6.98 -13.15
CA ALA A 302 -15.73 7.62 -14.13
C ALA A 302 -16.42 7.83 -15.49
N ASP A 303 -17.33 6.94 -15.90
CA ASP A 303 -18.11 7.05 -17.13
C ASP A 303 -19.20 8.13 -17.08
N GLU A 304 -19.59 8.57 -15.88
CA GLU A 304 -20.57 9.64 -15.66
C GLU A 304 -19.97 11.05 -15.74
N LEU A 305 -18.64 11.13 -15.88
CA LEU A 305 -17.85 12.36 -15.90
C LEU A 305 -17.26 12.62 -17.29
N SER A 306 -17.40 13.84 -17.76
CA SER A 306 -16.75 14.37 -18.95
C SER A 306 -15.22 14.40 -18.79
N THR A 307 -14.52 14.51 -19.92
CA THR A 307 -13.04 14.60 -19.93
C THR A 307 -12.53 15.81 -19.17
N GLU A 308 -13.27 16.92 -19.20
CA GLU A 308 -12.91 18.16 -18.51
C GLU A 308 -13.10 18.03 -16.99
N GLU A 309 -14.24 17.49 -16.56
CA GLU A 309 -14.51 17.18 -15.15
C GLU A 309 -13.43 16.24 -14.58
N LYS A 310 -13.04 15.20 -15.32
CA LYS A 310 -11.94 14.30 -14.93
C LYS A 310 -10.60 15.04 -14.74
N ARG A 311 -10.30 16.01 -15.60
CA ARG A 311 -9.05 16.77 -15.54
C ARG A 311 -9.03 17.71 -14.34
N GLU A 312 -10.16 18.35 -14.03
CA GLU A 312 -10.30 19.18 -12.84
C GLU A 312 -10.13 18.35 -11.56
N LEU A 313 -10.78 17.19 -11.48
CA LEU A 313 -10.65 16.27 -10.34
C LEU A 313 -9.21 15.81 -10.13
N LEU A 314 -8.50 15.47 -11.21
CA LEU A 314 -7.07 15.14 -11.14
C LEU A 314 -6.21 16.31 -10.66
N THR A 315 -6.59 17.54 -10.97
CA THR A 315 -5.89 18.75 -10.53
C THR A 315 -6.13 18.99 -9.03
N ALA A 316 -7.39 18.87 -8.58
CA ALA A 316 -7.76 18.96 -7.17
C ALA A 316 -7.06 17.90 -6.32
N TYR A 317 -6.97 16.66 -6.81
CA TYR A 317 -6.25 15.60 -6.12
C TYR A 317 -4.77 15.92 -5.88
N ARG A 318 -4.07 16.42 -6.91
CA ARG A 318 -2.63 16.69 -6.85
C ARG A 318 -2.29 17.88 -5.94
N ASN A 319 -3.28 18.66 -5.53
CA ASN A 319 -3.08 19.87 -4.76
C ASN A 319 -4.01 19.87 -3.54
N VAL A 320 -3.46 19.52 -2.37
CA VAL A 320 -4.17 19.49 -1.09
C VAL A 320 -4.94 20.79 -0.83
N LYS A 321 -4.35 21.96 -1.11
CA LYS A 321 -5.03 23.25 -0.93
C LYS A 321 -6.25 23.38 -1.82
N ARG A 322 -6.17 22.96 -3.09
CA ARG A 322 -7.31 22.98 -4.01
C ARG A 322 -8.41 22.01 -3.57
N ARG A 323 -8.06 20.82 -3.07
CA ARG A 323 -9.03 19.90 -2.45
C ARG A 323 -9.74 20.56 -1.26
N GLN A 324 -8.98 21.16 -0.34
CA GLN A 324 -9.53 21.87 0.83
C GLN A 324 -10.42 23.06 0.46
N GLU A 325 -10.06 23.82 -0.59
CA GLU A 325 -10.91 24.90 -1.13
C GLU A 325 -12.27 24.36 -1.61
N ILE A 326 -12.27 23.23 -2.34
CA ILE A 326 -13.50 22.60 -2.83
C ILE A 326 -14.34 22.06 -1.67
N GLU A 327 -13.71 21.40 -0.69
CA GLU A 327 -14.38 20.90 0.50
C GLU A 327 -15.03 22.03 1.31
N ARG A 328 -14.32 23.15 1.49
CA ARG A 328 -14.88 24.37 2.11
C ARG A 328 -16.08 24.90 1.34
N ALA A 329 -15.95 25.06 0.02
CA ALA A 329 -17.06 25.55 -0.81
C ALA A 329 -18.29 24.63 -0.74
N LEU A 330 -18.08 23.31 -0.71
CA LEU A 330 -19.17 22.33 -0.53
C LEU A 330 -19.79 22.42 0.86
N ALA A 331 -18.98 22.60 1.91
CA ALA A 331 -19.44 22.75 3.28
C ALA A 331 -20.27 24.04 3.45
N ASP A 332 -19.78 25.16 2.93
CA ASP A 332 -20.48 26.46 2.95
C ASP A 332 -21.83 26.40 2.23
N GLU A 333 -21.88 25.77 1.05
CA GLU A 333 -23.10 25.60 0.27
C GLU A 333 -24.19 24.86 1.07
N VAL A 334 -23.80 23.91 1.92
CA VAL A 334 -24.76 23.10 2.70
C VAL A 334 -24.91 23.51 4.16
N GLY A 335 -24.12 24.48 4.63
CA GLY A 335 -24.10 24.91 6.02
C GLY A 335 -23.48 23.89 6.97
N ALA A 336 -22.54 23.07 6.48
CA ALA A 336 -21.74 22.17 7.29
C ALA A 336 -20.52 22.89 7.88
N ARG A 337 -19.95 22.38 8.98
CA ARG A 337 -18.69 22.90 9.51
C ARG A 337 -17.53 22.54 8.57
N GLU A 338 -16.49 23.36 8.54
CA GLU A 338 -15.25 23.05 7.83
C GLU A 338 -14.72 21.65 8.24
N GLY A 339 -14.30 20.85 7.26
CA GLY A 339 -13.85 19.47 7.46
C GLY A 339 -14.96 18.41 7.53
N GLU A 340 -16.24 18.79 7.60
CA GLU A 340 -17.36 17.83 7.63
C GLU A 340 -17.78 17.33 6.24
N VAL A 341 -17.38 18.02 5.17
CA VAL A 341 -17.52 17.52 3.80
C VAL A 341 -16.18 17.01 3.31
N ILE A 342 -16.13 15.71 3.01
CA ILE A 342 -14.92 15.01 2.59
C ILE A 342 -15.01 14.69 1.12
N LEU A 343 -13.96 15.04 0.37
CA LEU A 343 -13.81 14.74 -1.05
C LEU A 343 -12.68 13.72 -1.25
N GLU A 344 -13.03 12.56 -1.80
CA GLU A 344 -12.11 11.45 -2.07
C GLU A 344 -12.07 11.09 -3.56
N PHE A 345 -10.89 10.70 -4.04
CA PHE A 345 -10.63 10.42 -5.46
C PHE A 345 -10.01 9.04 -5.66
N SER A 346 -10.78 8.14 -6.23
CA SER A 346 -10.32 6.76 -6.38
C SER A 346 -9.30 6.53 -7.49
N ILE A 347 -9.42 7.23 -8.62
CA ILE A 347 -8.56 7.04 -9.81
C ILE A 347 -7.15 7.50 -9.48
N ALA A 348 -7.06 8.55 -8.68
CA ALA A 348 -5.80 9.16 -8.35
C ALA A 348 -5.12 8.42 -7.19
N ASP A 349 -5.88 7.96 -6.20
CA ASP A 349 -5.42 6.99 -5.21
C ASP A 349 -4.94 5.70 -5.85
N LEU A 350 -5.64 5.17 -6.85
CA LEU A 350 -5.18 3.99 -7.60
C LEU A 350 -3.82 4.25 -8.25
N MET A 351 -3.63 5.43 -8.83
CA MET A 351 -2.37 5.82 -9.46
C MET A 351 -1.23 6.04 -8.46
N LEU A 352 -1.53 6.37 -7.19
CA LEU A 352 -0.53 6.46 -6.13
C LEU A 352 -0.26 5.11 -5.45
N SER A 353 -1.31 4.34 -5.14
CA SER A 353 -1.22 3.05 -4.46
C SER A 353 -0.70 1.94 -5.37
N GLU A 354 -0.96 2.03 -6.68
CA GLU A 354 -0.43 1.08 -7.67
C GLU A 354 -0.13 1.78 -9.02
N PRO A 355 1.01 2.50 -9.11
CA PRO A 355 1.45 3.16 -10.36
C PRO A 355 1.59 2.17 -11.53
N ARG A 356 1.76 0.88 -11.23
CA ARG A 356 2.09 -0.21 -12.15
C ARG A 356 0.90 -0.74 -12.96
N LEU A 357 -0.35 -0.53 -12.53
CA LEU A 357 -1.54 -1.02 -13.23
C LEU A 357 -1.67 -0.55 -14.69
N LYS A 358 -1.01 0.55 -15.05
CA LYS A 358 -0.96 1.09 -16.42
C LYS A 358 0.40 0.96 -17.09
N ALA A 359 1.48 0.71 -16.35
CA ALA A 359 2.84 1.03 -16.80
C ALA A 359 3.69 -0.19 -17.20
N THR A 360 3.30 -1.41 -16.83
CA THR A 360 4.13 -2.61 -17.07
C THR A 360 3.36 -3.74 -17.76
N GLU A 361 4.10 -4.52 -18.55
CA GLU A 361 3.62 -5.68 -19.27
C GLU A 361 4.38 -6.90 -18.76
N ILE A 362 3.65 -7.86 -18.18
CA ILE A 362 4.19 -9.16 -17.81
C ILE A 362 4.73 -9.82 -19.07
N ASN A 363 6.03 -10.06 -19.12
CA ASN A 363 6.67 -10.72 -20.25
C ASN A 363 6.51 -12.24 -20.11
N VAL A 364 6.01 -12.87 -21.16
CA VAL A 364 5.84 -14.32 -21.27
C VAL A 364 6.92 -14.89 -22.18
N LEU A 365 7.64 -15.88 -21.69
CA LEU A 365 8.57 -16.69 -22.47
C LEU A 365 7.79 -17.82 -23.14
N LEU A 366 7.69 -17.76 -24.46
CA LEU A 366 7.02 -18.75 -25.29
C LEU A 366 7.90 -20.00 -25.48
N ASP A 367 7.27 -21.14 -25.78
CA ASP A 367 7.98 -22.41 -26.01
C ASP A 367 8.99 -22.32 -27.19
N ASP A 368 8.83 -21.37 -28.11
CA ASP A 368 9.77 -21.09 -29.22
C ASP A 368 10.98 -20.21 -28.83
N GLY A 369 11.07 -19.81 -27.56
CA GLY A 369 12.10 -18.93 -27.02
C GLY A 369 11.84 -17.43 -27.23
N GLY A 370 10.73 -17.07 -27.89
CA GLY A 370 10.31 -15.69 -28.05
C GLY A 370 9.73 -15.10 -26.76
N ILE A 371 9.94 -13.80 -26.54
CA ILE A 371 9.30 -13.07 -25.44
C ILE A 371 8.14 -12.23 -26.01
N GLN A 372 6.96 -12.37 -25.41
CA GLN A 372 5.82 -11.52 -25.73
C GLN A 372 5.16 -10.97 -24.47
N PRO A 373 4.67 -9.72 -24.51
CA PRO A 373 3.77 -9.21 -23.49
C PRO A 373 2.53 -10.09 -23.30
N LEU A 374 2.12 -10.33 -22.06
CA LEU A 374 0.93 -11.11 -21.71
C LEU A 374 -0.35 -10.57 -22.40
N THR A 375 -0.43 -9.26 -22.63
CA THR A 375 -1.50 -8.59 -23.39
C THR A 375 -1.60 -9.04 -24.84
N ARG A 376 -0.51 -9.53 -25.45
CA ARG A 376 -0.53 -10.13 -26.79
C ARG A 376 -0.86 -11.61 -26.78
N VAL A 377 -0.62 -12.28 -25.66
CA VAL A 377 -0.83 -13.71 -25.50
C VAL A 377 -2.26 -14.05 -25.08
N THR A 378 -2.90 -13.23 -24.23
CA THR A 378 -4.27 -13.47 -23.75
C THR A 378 -5.20 -12.25 -23.88
N PRO A 379 -6.46 -12.45 -24.36
CA PRO A 379 -7.47 -11.39 -24.38
C PRO A 379 -7.92 -10.97 -22.96
N LEU A 380 -7.80 -11.84 -21.95
CA LEU A 380 -8.24 -11.53 -20.59
C LEU A 380 -7.38 -10.42 -19.96
N ALA A 381 -6.06 -10.46 -20.18
CA ALA A 381 -5.16 -9.39 -19.71
C ALA A 381 -5.56 -8.02 -20.30
N ASN A 382 -5.94 -7.97 -21.58
CA ASN A 382 -6.46 -6.73 -22.19
C ASN A 382 -7.78 -6.27 -21.57
N ALA A 383 -8.70 -7.20 -21.31
CA ALA A 383 -9.98 -6.87 -20.68
C ALA A 383 -9.78 -6.30 -19.27
N LEU A 384 -8.86 -6.88 -18.49
CA LEU A 384 -8.53 -6.41 -17.14
C LEU A 384 -7.81 -5.06 -17.16
N LYS A 385 -6.87 -4.82 -18.08
CA LYS A 385 -6.23 -3.50 -18.23
C LYS A 385 -7.22 -2.39 -18.63
N ARG A 386 -8.23 -2.73 -19.46
CA ARG A 386 -9.29 -1.79 -19.86
C ARG A 386 -10.33 -1.56 -18.77
N ARG A 387 -10.50 -2.51 -17.85
CA ARG A 387 -11.46 -2.39 -16.75
C ARG A 387 -11.02 -1.29 -15.80
N GLN A 388 -11.81 -0.21 -15.73
CA GLN A 388 -11.65 0.78 -14.68
C GLN A 388 -11.97 0.14 -13.32
N THR A 389 -10.94 0.04 -12.50
CA THR A 389 -11.01 -0.45 -11.13
C THR A 389 -10.33 0.59 -10.26
N PRO A 390 -11.00 1.18 -9.26
CA PRO A 390 -12.43 1.03 -8.96
C PRO A 390 -13.36 1.75 -9.96
N ARG A 391 -14.66 1.52 -9.85
CA ARG A 391 -15.69 2.08 -10.77
C ARG A 391 -16.02 3.55 -10.48
N TRP A 392 -16.19 3.87 -9.19
CA TRP A 392 -16.40 5.25 -8.77
C TRP A 392 -15.12 6.03 -9.02
N ALA A 393 -15.21 7.31 -9.38
CA ALA A 393 -14.12 8.26 -9.59
C ALA A 393 -14.04 9.30 -8.47
N VAL A 394 -15.22 9.71 -7.97
CA VAL A 394 -15.37 10.74 -6.92
C VAL A 394 -16.30 10.21 -5.85
N LEU A 395 -15.91 10.42 -4.60
CA LEU A 395 -16.70 10.17 -3.42
C LEU A 395 -16.81 11.47 -2.63
N ILE A 396 -18.05 11.89 -2.32
CA ILE A 396 -18.31 12.99 -1.40
C ILE A 396 -19.04 12.41 -0.19
N ALA A 397 -18.52 12.64 1.00
CA ALA A 397 -19.09 12.14 2.24
C ALA A 397 -19.28 13.26 3.27
N SER A 398 -20.31 13.13 4.11
CA SER A 398 -20.63 14.13 5.14
C SER A 398 -21.51 13.53 6.25
N PRO A 399 -21.75 14.25 7.36
CA PRO A 399 -22.84 13.92 8.28
C PRO A 399 -24.18 13.71 7.54
N GLY A 400 -24.99 12.79 8.04
CA GLY A 400 -26.18 12.31 7.32
C GLY A 400 -27.21 13.39 7.00
N GLU A 401 -27.25 14.48 7.76
CA GLU A 401 -28.17 15.60 7.57
C GLU A 401 -27.87 16.44 6.31
N TYR A 402 -26.61 16.49 5.86
CA TYR A 402 -26.20 17.27 4.69
C TYR A 402 -26.29 16.50 3.37
N VAL A 403 -26.42 15.18 3.43
CA VAL A 403 -26.42 14.27 2.26
C VAL A 403 -27.44 14.67 1.18
N PRO A 404 -28.73 14.96 1.49
CA PRO A 404 -29.70 15.28 0.45
C PRO A 404 -29.32 16.53 -0.35
N LYS A 405 -28.87 17.59 0.35
CA LYS A 405 -28.50 18.86 -0.28
C LYS A 405 -27.23 18.72 -1.12
N LEU A 406 -26.21 18.03 -0.61
CA LEU A 406 -24.97 17.77 -1.36
C LEU A 406 -25.22 17.01 -2.66
N ARG A 407 -26.16 16.05 -2.69
CA ARG A 407 -26.51 15.32 -3.93
C ARG A 407 -27.00 16.23 -5.04
N GLU A 408 -27.66 17.32 -4.69
CA GLU A 408 -28.22 18.28 -5.65
C GLU A 408 -27.18 19.32 -6.09
N THR A 409 -26.30 19.74 -5.17
CA THR A 409 -25.42 20.90 -5.40
C THR A 409 -23.99 20.56 -5.81
N TRP A 410 -23.50 19.34 -5.56
CA TRP A 410 -22.06 19.04 -5.68
C TRP A 410 -21.46 19.33 -7.06
N ARG A 411 -22.14 18.99 -8.17
CA ARG A 411 -21.60 19.22 -9.52
C ARG A 411 -21.43 20.71 -9.79
N LYS A 412 -22.39 21.51 -9.33
CA LYS A 412 -22.36 22.95 -9.50
C LYS A 412 -21.19 23.56 -8.74
N VAL A 413 -20.92 23.11 -7.51
CA VAL A 413 -19.83 23.66 -6.68
C VAL A 413 -18.46 23.16 -7.15
N LEU A 414 -18.36 21.90 -7.53
CA LEU A 414 -17.08 21.27 -7.84
C LEU A 414 -16.52 21.72 -9.21
N PHE A 415 -17.39 22.08 -10.16
CA PHE A 415 -17.03 22.47 -11.53
C PHE A 415 -17.44 23.92 -11.88
N SER A 416 -17.63 24.79 -10.88
CA SER A 416 -17.96 26.22 -11.06
C SER A 416 -16.78 27.10 -11.42
#